data_AF-A0AAP5YYA7-F1
#
_entry.id   AF-A0AAP5YYA7-F1
#
_cell.length_a   1.000
_cell.length_b   1.000
_cell.length_c   1.000
_cell.angle_alpha   90.00
_cell.angle_beta   90.00
_cell.angle_gamma   90.00
#
_symmetry.space_group_name_H-M   'P 1'
#
loop_
_entity.id
_entity.type
_entity.pdbx_description
1 polymer ?
#
loop_
_entity_poly.entity_id
_entity_poly.type
_entity_poly.pdbx_seq_one_letter_code
_entity_poly.pdbx_strand_id
1 'polypeptide(L)'
;MEYIYSALEFIANIGQTFLDFFDVAIEWIKNAFEYGAMWLISVWLDIKIASIQIALKIAQLLLEEYGVYTLVEDRFNALPSDVRYILTEYGVTSGLRVIFDAFATSLVMRFFNW
;
A
#
# COMPACT_ATOMS: atom_id res chain seq x y z
N MET A 1 63.81 22.79 12.82
CA MET A 1 63.32 21.65 12.00
C MET A 1 61.99 21.16 12.55
N GLU A 2 61.93 20.71 13.81
CA GLU A 2 60.71 20.18 14.45
C GLU A 2 59.51 21.16 14.43
N TYR A 3 59.74 22.46 14.65
CA TYR A 3 58.70 23.49 14.63
C TYR A 3 58.09 23.75 13.23
N ILE A 4 58.88 23.53 12.17
CA ILE A 4 58.40 23.68 10.78
C ILE A 4 57.60 22.44 10.38
N TYR A 5 58.02 21.26 10.83
CA TYR A 5 57.26 20.02 10.64
C TYR A 5 55.93 20.03 11.40
N SER A 6 55.90 20.48 12.66
CA SER A 6 54.64 20.57 13.42
C SER A 6 53.69 21.62 12.84
N ALA A 7 54.21 22.73 12.31
CA ALA A 7 53.40 23.73 11.62
C ALA A 7 52.80 23.19 10.30
N LEU A 8 53.57 22.41 9.53
CA LEU A 8 53.08 21.74 8.33
C LEU A 8 52.04 20.66 8.65
N GLU A 9 52.25 19.86 9.71
CA GLU A 9 51.27 18.89 10.20
C GLU A 9 49.98 19.55 10.69
N PHE A 10 50.08 20.69 11.38
CA PHE A 10 48.91 21.43 11.82
C PHE A 10 48.08 21.96 10.65
N ILE A 11 48.74 22.53 9.64
CA ILE A 11 48.07 23.02 8.42
C ILE A 11 47.48 21.84 7.62
N ALA A 12 48.19 20.71 7.53
CA ALA A 12 47.69 19.51 6.87
C ALA A 12 46.47 18.92 7.60
N ASN A 13 46.50 18.84 8.93
CA ASN A 13 45.38 18.35 9.74
C ASN A 13 44.14 19.26 9.65
N ILE A 14 44.35 20.58 9.61
CA ILE A 14 43.26 21.53 9.37
C ILE A 14 42.65 21.31 7.98
N GLY A 15 43.49 21.22 6.94
CA GLY A 15 43.05 20.95 5.57
C GLY A 15 42.25 19.64 5.46
N GLN A 16 42.73 18.58 6.10
CA GLN A 16 42.06 17.27 6.17
C GLN A 16 40.70 17.39 6.88
N THR A 17 40.65 18.04 8.04
CA THR A 17 39.41 18.23 8.82
C THR A 17 38.36 18.99 8.02
N PHE A 18 38.76 19.99 7.23
CA PHE A 18 37.83 20.71 6.35
C PHE A 18 37.27 19.83 5.24
N LEU A 19 38.09 18.99 4.61
CA LEU A 19 37.64 18.06 3.58
C LEU A 19 36.69 17.00 4.17
N ASP A 20 37.08 16.40 5.30
CA ASP A 20 36.28 15.39 5.99
C ASP A 20 34.91 15.94 6.41
N PHE A 21 34.83 17.22 6.82
CA PHE A 21 33.57 17.89 7.14
C PHE A 21 32.63 17.97 5.93
N PHE A 22 33.15 18.32 4.75
CA PHE A 22 32.34 18.37 3.52
C PHE A 22 31.88 16.98 3.08
N ASP A 23 32.75 15.97 3.19
CA ASP A 23 32.40 14.59 2.84
C ASP A 23 31.29 14.05 3.74
N VAL A 24 31.40 14.25 5.06
CA VAL A 24 30.35 13.87 6.02
C VAL A 24 29.06 14.63 5.75
N ALA A 25 29.12 15.95 5.49
CA ALA A 25 27.92 16.74 5.20
C ALA A 25 27.17 16.24 3.94
N ILE A 26 27.90 15.87 2.89
CA ILE A 26 27.33 15.31 1.66
C ILE A 26 26.75 13.92 1.92
N GLU A 27 27.42 13.09 2.70
CA GLU A 27 26.94 11.75 3.08
C GLU A 27 25.64 11.83 3.89
N TRP A 28 25.54 12.75 4.84
CA TRP A 28 24.30 12.99 5.60
C TRP A 28 23.12 13.39 4.71
N ILE A 29 23.35 14.21 3.68
CA ILE A 29 22.30 14.60 2.72
C ILE A 29 21.86 13.38 1.89
N LYS A 30 22.80 12.55 1.43
CA LYS A 30 22.49 11.31 0.70
C LYS A 30 21.66 10.36 1.56
N ASN A 31 22.08 10.13 2.80
CA ASN A 31 21.35 9.28 3.75
C ASN A 31 19.94 9.84 4.03
N ALA A 32 19.81 11.15 4.25
CA ALA A 32 18.51 11.78 4.45
C ALA A 32 17.58 11.62 3.23
N PHE A 33 18.13 11.70 2.01
CA PHE A 33 17.37 11.47 0.79
C PHE A 33 16.97 9.99 0.63
N GLU A 34 17.83 9.05 0.98
CA GLU A 34 17.52 7.62 0.98
C GLU A 34 16.40 7.27 1.98
N TYR A 35 16.46 7.78 3.21
CA TYR A 35 15.39 7.62 4.19
C TYR A 35 14.09 8.31 3.74
N GLY A 36 14.18 9.50 3.15
CA GLY A 36 13.02 10.20 2.59
C GLY A 36 12.37 9.41 1.45
N ALA A 37 13.17 8.84 0.54
CA ALA A 37 12.69 7.99 -0.55
C ALA A 37 12.02 6.72 -0.02
N MET A 38 12.61 6.07 0.98
CA MET A 38 12.02 4.89 1.62
C MET A 38 10.66 5.23 2.25
N TRP A 39 10.56 6.35 2.96
CA TRP A 39 9.30 6.82 3.54
C TRP A 39 8.24 7.12 2.47
N LEU A 40 8.63 7.77 1.37
CA LEU A 40 7.71 8.03 0.25
C LEU A 40 7.17 6.74 -0.38
N ILE A 41 8.00 5.70 -0.50
CA ILE A 41 7.56 4.38 -0.97
C ILE A 41 6.55 3.77 -0.01
N SER A 42 6.78 3.86 1.30
CA SER A 42 5.82 3.40 2.31
C SER A 42 4.48 4.13 2.19
N VAL A 43 4.49 5.46 2.10
CA VAL A 43 3.27 6.25 1.92
C VAL A 43 2.56 5.91 0.62
N TRP A 44 3.31 5.69 -0.46
CA TRP A 44 2.74 5.29 -1.75
C TRP A 44 2.03 3.92 -1.66
N LEU A 45 2.62 2.96 -0.96
CA LEU A 45 2.00 1.66 -0.70
C LEU A 45 0.74 1.79 0.16
N ASP A 46 0.77 2.63 1.21
CA ASP A 46 -0.39 2.86 2.06
C ASP A 46 -1.56 3.47 1.27
N ILE A 47 -1.27 4.43 0.38
CA ILE A 47 -2.27 5.01 -0.53
C ILE A 47 -2.84 3.94 -1.47
N LYS A 48 -1.99 3.06 -2.01
CA LYS A 48 -2.44 1.96 -2.86
C LYS A 48 -3.34 1.00 -2.10
N ILE A 49 -3.00 0.62 -0.87
CA ILE A 49 -3.85 -0.24 -0.04
C ILE A 49 -5.19 0.44 0.28
N ALA A 50 -5.16 1.73 0.66
CA ALA A 50 -6.36 2.51 0.93
C ALA A 50 -7.27 2.58 -0.31
N SER A 51 -6.70 2.72 -1.51
CA SER A 51 -7.46 2.75 -2.77
C SER A 51 -8.22 1.45 -3.03
N ILE A 52 -7.65 0.28 -2.69
CA ILE A 52 -8.33 -1.02 -2.80
C ILE A 52 -9.51 -1.08 -1.83
N GLN A 53 -9.33 -0.63 -0.59
CA GLN A 53 -10.39 -0.62 0.41
C GLN A 53 -11.56 0.30 0.01
N ILE A 54 -11.25 1.46 -0.58
CA ILE A 54 -12.26 2.38 -1.10
C ILE A 54 -12.98 1.76 -2.29
N ALA A 55 -12.24 1.14 -3.23
CA ALA A 55 -12.83 0.45 -4.37
C ALA A 55 -13.79 -0.67 -3.94
N LEU A 56 -13.43 -1.43 -2.90
CA LEU A 56 -14.28 -2.48 -2.33
C LEU A 56 -15.58 -1.91 -1.76
N LYS A 57 -15.49 -0.82 -0.98
CA LYS A 57 -16.68 -0.17 -0.41
C LYS A 57 -17.63 0.37 -1.49
N ILE A 58 -17.06 1.01 -2.52
CA ILE A 58 -17.86 1.53 -3.65
C ILE A 58 -18.52 0.37 -4.40
N ALA A 59 -17.80 -0.72 -4.63
CA ALA A 59 -18.33 -1.92 -5.29
C ALA A 59 -19.49 -2.54 -4.51
N GLN A 60 -19.37 -2.69 -3.19
CA GLN A 60 -20.43 -3.19 -2.33
C GLN A 60 -21.66 -2.30 -2.36
N LEU A 61 -21.47 -0.98 -2.29
CA LEU A 61 -22.55 0.00 -2.38
C LEU A 61 -23.27 -0.06 -3.73
N LEU A 62 -22.53 -0.18 -4.84
CA LEU A 62 -23.12 -0.35 -6.16
C LEU A 62 -23.93 -1.65 -6.27
N LEU A 63 -23.40 -2.78 -5.78
CA LEU A 63 -24.10 -4.06 -5.81
C LEU A 63 -25.38 -4.07 -4.96
N GLU A 64 -25.36 -3.34 -3.84
CA GLU A 64 -26.54 -3.10 -2.99
C GLU A 64 -27.59 -2.25 -3.71
N GLU A 65 -27.18 -1.12 -4.30
CA GLU A 65 -28.08 -0.24 -5.07
C GLU A 65 -28.70 -0.92 -6.30
N TYR A 66 -27.94 -1.77 -7.00
CA TYR A 66 -28.45 -2.53 -8.14
C TYR A 66 -29.32 -3.74 -7.73
N GLY A 67 -29.45 -4.04 -6.44
CA GLY A 67 -30.26 -5.16 -5.95
C GLY A 67 -29.68 -6.53 -6.32
N VAL A 68 -28.37 -6.64 -6.52
CA VAL A 68 -27.73 -7.93 -6.87
C VAL A 68 -27.87 -8.91 -5.71
N TYR A 69 -27.71 -8.45 -4.47
CA TYR A 69 -27.90 -9.31 -3.31
C TYR A 69 -29.35 -9.75 -3.12
N THR A 70 -30.31 -8.85 -3.34
CA THR A 70 -31.74 -9.19 -3.23
C THR A 70 -32.14 -10.21 -4.29
N LEU A 71 -31.62 -10.08 -5.52
CA LEU A 71 -31.85 -11.06 -6.59
C LEU A 71 -31.26 -12.43 -6.23
N VAL A 72 -30.06 -12.48 -5.66
CA VAL A 72 -29.42 -13.74 -5.23
C VAL A 72 -30.23 -14.37 -4.10
N GLU A 73 -30.69 -13.59 -3.12
CA GLU A 73 -31.52 -14.06 -2.01
C GLU A 73 -32.89 -14.58 -2.47
N ASP A 74 -33.55 -13.88 -3.39
CA ASP A 74 -34.85 -14.29 -3.95
C ASP A 74 -34.73 -15.63 -4.71
N ARG A 75 -33.66 -15.80 -5.49
CA ARG A 75 -33.37 -17.06 -6.19
C ARG A 75 -32.97 -18.18 -5.24
N PHE A 76 -32.24 -17.85 -4.17
CA PHE A 76 -31.87 -18.81 -3.14
C PHE A 76 -33.09 -19.27 -2.33
N ASN A 77 -34.03 -18.37 -2.06
CA ASN A 77 -35.28 -18.67 -1.36
C ASN A 77 -36.29 -19.44 -2.21
N ALA A 78 -36.19 -19.35 -3.54
CA ALA A 78 -36.96 -20.16 -4.46
C ALA A 78 -36.49 -21.63 -4.53
N LEU A 79 -35.35 -21.98 -3.93
CA LEU A 79 -34.86 -23.36 -3.90
C LEU A 79 -35.66 -24.22 -2.91
N PRO A 80 -35.79 -25.54 -3.19
CA PRO A 80 -36.36 -26.49 -2.24
C PRO A 80 -35.63 -26.44 -0.88
N SER A 81 -36.37 -26.65 0.21
CA SER A 81 -35.87 -26.53 1.60
C SER A 81 -34.60 -27.34 1.86
N ASP A 82 -34.52 -28.55 1.32
CA ASP A 82 -33.43 -29.49 1.58
C ASP A 82 -32.14 -29.06 0.88
N VAL A 83 -32.27 -28.54 -0.35
CA VAL A 83 -31.15 -27.99 -1.12
C VAL A 83 -30.67 -26.69 -0.48
N ARG A 84 -31.59 -25.83 -0.04
CA ARG A 84 -31.25 -24.58 0.65
C ARG A 84 -30.51 -24.82 1.97
N TYR A 85 -30.94 -25.81 2.75
CA TYR A 85 -30.28 -26.19 4.00
C TYR A 85 -28.82 -26.58 3.75
N ILE A 86 -28.58 -27.49 2.82
CA ILE A 86 -27.23 -27.93 2.44
C ILE A 86 -26.40 -26.74 1.95
N LEU A 87 -26.91 -25.94 1.01
CA LEU A 87 -26.15 -24.81 0.46
C LEU A 87 -25.83 -23.72 1.50
N THR A 88 -26.69 -23.56 2.52
CA THR A 88 -26.43 -22.66 3.64
C THR A 88 -25.32 -23.22 4.54
N GLU A 89 -25.34 -24.52 4.83
CA GLU A 89 -24.31 -25.21 5.62
C GLU A 89 -22.93 -25.16 4.95
N TYR A 90 -22.90 -25.30 3.62
CA TYR A 90 -21.68 -25.15 2.83
C TYR A 90 -21.26 -23.68 2.59
N GLY A 91 -22.03 -22.69 3.08
CA GLY A 91 -21.68 -21.27 2.98
C GLY A 91 -21.72 -20.70 1.55
N VAL A 92 -22.46 -21.33 0.63
CA VAL A 92 -22.49 -20.98 -0.79
C VAL A 92 -22.99 -19.56 -1.03
N THR A 93 -23.94 -19.08 -0.22
CA THR A 93 -24.46 -17.71 -0.28
C THR A 93 -23.40 -16.66 0.07
N SER A 94 -22.61 -16.93 1.10
CA SER A 94 -21.48 -16.07 1.50
C SER A 94 -20.38 -16.07 0.44
N GLY A 95 -20.07 -17.24 -0.12
CA GLY A 95 -19.09 -17.38 -1.21
C GLY A 95 -19.49 -16.61 -2.47
N LEU A 96 -20.76 -16.70 -2.87
CA LEU A 96 -21.31 -15.92 -3.99
C LEU A 96 -21.18 -14.41 -3.76
N ARG A 97 -21.51 -13.92 -2.55
CA ARG A 97 -21.34 -12.51 -2.19
C ARG A 97 -19.89 -12.06 -2.35
N VAL A 98 -18.93 -12.84 -1.85
CA VAL A 98 -17.49 -12.51 -2.00
C VAL A 98 -17.05 -12.47 -3.46
N ILE A 99 -17.55 -13.37 -4.31
CA ILE A 99 -17.24 -13.38 -5.75
C ILE A 99 -17.79 -12.13 -6.44
N PHE A 100 -19.03 -11.74 -6.14
CA PHE A 100 -19.63 -10.52 -6.69
C PHE A 100 -18.87 -9.28 -6.23
N ASP A 101 -18.56 -9.19 -4.94
CA ASP A 101 -17.78 -8.09 -4.36
C ASP A 101 -16.42 -7.98 -5.05
N ALA A 102 -15.70 -9.10 -5.24
CA ALA A 102 -14.40 -9.11 -5.90
C ALA A 102 -14.49 -8.69 -7.38
N PHE A 103 -15.52 -9.15 -8.10
CA PHE A 103 -15.75 -8.79 -9.50
C PHE A 103 -16.07 -7.30 -9.65
N ALA A 104 -16.98 -6.78 -8.84
CA ALA A 104 -17.33 -5.36 -8.84
C ALA A 104 -16.16 -4.49 -8.38
N THR A 105 -15.38 -4.94 -7.39
CA THR A 105 -14.17 -4.23 -6.94
C THR A 105 -13.13 -4.18 -8.06
N SER A 106 -12.92 -5.26 -8.81
CA SER A 106 -12.03 -5.27 -9.96
C SER A 106 -12.46 -4.27 -11.03
N LEU A 107 -13.76 -4.14 -11.29
CA LEU A 107 -14.30 -3.14 -12.20
C LEU A 107 -14.03 -1.71 -11.68
N VAL A 108 -14.28 -1.46 -10.40
CA VAL A 108 -14.04 -0.15 -9.77
C VAL A 108 -12.54 0.20 -9.78
N MET A 109 -11.65 -0.75 -9.48
CA MET A 109 -10.21 -0.52 -9.53
C MET A 109 -9.72 -0.15 -10.94
N ARG A 110 -10.31 -0.71 -12.01
CA ARG A 110 -9.98 -0.29 -13.39
C ARG A 110 -10.28 1.20 -13.64
N PHE A 111 -11.33 1.75 -13.03
CA PHE A 111 -11.61 3.19 -13.11
C PHE A 111 -10.59 4.04 -12.35
N PHE A 112 -9.95 3.49 -11.32
CA PHE A 112 -8.84 4.13 -10.61
C PHE A 112 -7.48 4.00 -11.33
N ASN A 113 -7.48 3.51 -12.58
CA ASN A 113 -6.28 3.32 -13.41
C ASN A 113 -5.21 2.47 -12.70
N TRP A 114 -5.68 1.41 -12.03
CA TRP A 114 -4.86 0.38 -11.39
C TRP A 114 -4.39 -0.67 -12.40
#